data_AF-A0A7K5A2K4-F1
#
_entry.id   AF-A0A7K5A2K4-F1
#
_cell.length_a   1.000
_cell.length_b   1.000
_cell.length_c   1.000
_cell.angle_alpha   90.00
_cell.angle_beta   90.00
_cell.angle_gamma   90.00
#
_symmetry.space_group_name_H-M   'P 1'
#
loop_
_entity.id
_entity.type
_entity.pdbx_description
1 polymer ?
#
loop_
_entity_poly.entity_id
_entity_poly.type
_entity_poly.pdbx_seq_one_letter_code
_entity_poly.pdbx_strand_id
1 'polypeptide(L)' 'GEKPFQCEFEGCDRRFANSSDRKKHMHVHTSDKPYLCKMCDKSYTHPSSLRKHMKVPGPGRREGGPPVPGAPSGRRAAGP' A
#
# COMPACT_ATOMS: atom_id res chain seq x y z
N GLY A 1 23.11 -13.04 -12.10
CA GLY A 1 22.39 -13.68 -10.99
C GLY A 1 20.92 -13.54 -11.24
N GLU A 2 20.25 -14.64 -11.57
CA GLU A 2 18.81 -14.64 -11.84
C GLU A 2 18.04 -14.42 -10.54
N LYS A 3 16.99 -13.59 -10.59
CA LYS A 3 16.14 -13.25 -9.43
C LYS A 3 14.77 -13.91 -9.63
N PRO A 4 14.61 -15.17 -9.19
CA PRO A 4 13.40 -15.94 -9.50
C PRO A 4 12.17 -15.42 -8.75
N PHE A 5 12.34 -14.65 -7.67
CA PHE A 5 11.24 -14.17 -6.84
C PHE A 5 10.71 -12.83 -7.35
N GLN A 6 9.74 -12.86 -8.25
CA GLN A 6 9.05 -11.66 -8.71
C GLN A 6 7.92 -11.24 -7.76
N CYS A 7 7.73 -9.94 -7.61
CA CYS A 7 6.60 -9.33 -6.93
C CYS A 7 5.28 -9.82 -7.52
N GLU A 8 4.35 -10.23 -6.66
CA GLU A 8 3.05 -10.78 -7.06
C GLU A 8 1.98 -9.68 -7.26
N PHE A 9 2.36 -8.41 -7.03
CA PHE A 9 1.47 -7.26 -7.21
C PHE A 9 1.45 -6.83 -8.68
N GLU A 10 0.26 -6.88 -9.28
CA GLU A 10 -0.02 -6.37 -10.62
C GLU A 10 0.39 -4.89 -10.75
N GLY A 11 1.26 -4.59 -11.71
CA GLY A 11 1.87 -3.26 -11.89
C GLY A 11 3.16 -3.03 -11.12
N CYS A 12 3.76 -4.08 -10.53
CA CYS A 12 5.09 -4.01 -9.90
C CYS A 12 6.04 -5.06 -10.46
N ASP A 13 7.03 -4.61 -11.24
CA ASP A 13 8.05 -5.46 -11.89
C ASP A 13 9.28 -5.76 -11.02
N ARG A 14 9.18 -5.61 -9.69
CA ARG A 14 10.32 -5.87 -8.80
C ARG A 14 10.63 -7.36 -8.68
N ARG A 15 11.92 -7.71 -8.81
CA ARG A 15 12.44 -9.09 -8.65
C ARG A 15 13.49 -9.15 -7.56
N PHE A 16 13.47 -10.23 -6.78
CA PHE A 16 14.29 -10.46 -5.60
C PHE A 16 15.07 -11.78 -5.73
N ALA A 17 16.23 -11.84 -5.07
CA ALA A 17 17.08 -13.03 -5.06
C ALA A 17 16.57 -14.13 -4.11
N ASN A 18 15.74 -13.76 -3.12
CA ASN A 18 15.15 -14.69 -2.16
C ASN A 18 13.67 -14.35 -1.89
N SER A 19 12.93 -15.34 -1.38
CA SER A 19 11.51 -15.20 -1.05
C SER A 19 11.26 -14.28 0.15
N SER A 20 12.19 -14.22 1.10
CA SER A 20 12.10 -13.38 2.30
C SER A 20 12.06 -11.88 1.95
N ASP A 21 12.88 -11.44 1.01
CA ASP A 21 12.95 -10.06 0.56
C ASP A 21 11.73 -9.70 -0.30
N ARG A 22 11.27 -10.62 -1.15
CA ARG A 22 9.98 -10.46 -1.84
C ARG A 22 8.84 -10.30 -0.84
N LYS A 23 8.78 -11.14 0.20
CA LYS A 23 7.73 -11.10 1.22
C LYS A 23 7.76 -9.80 2.00
N LYS A 24 8.94 -9.32 2.44
CA LYS A 24 9.09 -8.00 3.07
C LYS A 24 8.63 -6.88 2.15
N HIS A 25 8.97 -6.96 0.86
CA HIS A 25 8.52 -5.99 -0.13
C HIS A 25 6.99 -5.96 -0.26
N MET A 26 6.27 -7.07 -0.15
CA MET A 26 4.80 -7.08 -0.23
C MET A 26 4.11 -6.14 0.77
N HIS A 27 4.76 -5.81 1.88
CA HIS A 27 4.20 -4.93 2.91
C HIS A 27 4.01 -3.49 2.39
N VAL A 28 4.77 -3.09 1.36
CA VAL A 28 4.60 -1.78 0.71
C VAL A 28 3.34 -1.72 -0.14
N HIS A 29 2.89 -2.87 -0.66
CA HIS A 29 1.68 -2.97 -1.46
C HIS A 29 0.43 -3.08 -0.59
N THR A 30 0.50 -3.85 0.48
CA THR A 30 -0.66 -4.08 1.34
C THR A 30 -1.08 -2.84 2.12
N SER A 31 -0.25 -1.77 2.19
CA SER A 31 -0.52 -0.55 2.97
C SER A 31 -1.17 -0.85 4.33
N ASP A 32 -0.79 -1.97 4.95
CA ASP A 32 -1.35 -2.42 6.23
C ASP A 32 -0.71 -1.58 7.31
N LYS A 33 -1.24 -0.38 7.41
CA LYS A 33 -0.87 0.64 8.36
C LYS A 33 -2.06 0.69 9.30
N PRO A 34 -2.08 -0.17 10.33
CA PRO A 34 -3.22 -0.30 11.23
C PRO A 34 -3.55 1.02 11.96
N TYR A 35 -2.62 1.98 11.96
CA TYR A 35 -2.76 3.27 12.61
C TYR A 35 -3.18 4.34 11.59
N LEU A 36 -4.48 4.46 11.38
CA LEU A 36 -5.10 5.46 10.50
C LEU A 36 -5.45 6.73 11.28
N CYS A 37 -5.14 7.89 10.70
CA CYS A 37 -5.59 9.19 11.18
C CYS A 37 -7.01 9.47 10.67
N LYS A 38 -8.00 9.47 11.57
CA LYS A 38 -9.41 9.77 11.25
C LYS A 38 -9.68 11.20 10.74
N MET A 39 -8.69 12.10 10.84
CA MET A 39 -8.84 13.51 10.42
C MET A 39 -8.27 13.79 9.02
N CYS A 40 -7.39 12.94 8.50
CA CYS A 40 -6.77 13.19 7.18
C CYS A 40 -6.43 11.92 6.39
N ASP A 41 -7.02 10.78 6.78
CA ASP A 41 -6.83 9.45 6.18
C ASP A 41 -5.36 9.01 6.01
N LYS A 42 -4.44 9.67 6.73
CA LYS A 42 -3.02 9.30 6.74
C LYS A 42 -2.81 8.04 7.55
N SER A 43 -2.11 7.11 6.96
CA SER A 43 -1.84 5.80 7.53
C SER A 43 -0.39 5.70 8.01
N TYR A 44 -0.19 5.15 9.21
CA TYR A 44 1.11 5.01 9.88
C TYR A 44 1.39 3.55 10.25
N THR A 45 2.66 3.14 10.17
CA THR A 45 3.10 1.79 10.56
C THR A 45 3.24 1.64 12.08
N HIS A 46 3.37 2.74 12.83
CA HIS A 46 3.56 2.74 14.27
C HIS A 46 2.62 3.71 14.99
N PRO A 47 2.14 3.37 16.20
CA PRO A 47 1.23 4.23 16.96
C PRO A 47 1.93 5.50 17.46
N SER A 48 3.23 5.43 17.70
CA SER A 48 4.06 6.57 18.09
C SER A 48 4.12 7.64 16.99
N SER A 49 4.15 7.23 15.72
CA SER A 49 4.12 8.13 14.56
C SER A 49 2.74 8.78 14.39
N LEU A 50 1.65 8.02 14.57
CA LEU A 50 0.29 8.58 14.57
C LEU A 50 0.12 9.60 15.70
N ARG A 51 0.60 9.30 16.91
CA ARG A 51 0.51 10.20 18.06
C ARG A 51 1.29 11.50 17.86
N LYS A 52 2.48 11.43 17.27
CA LYS A 52 3.27 12.63 16.90
C LYS A 52 2.55 13.46 15.84
N HIS A 53 1.95 12.80 14.85
CA HIS A 53 1.16 13.45 13.81
C HIS A 53 -0.07 14.20 14.38
N MET A 54 -0.82 13.60 15.30
CA MET A 54 -1.97 14.24 15.95
C MET A 54 -1.58 15.39 16.88
N LYS A 55 -0.32 15.46 17.31
CA LYS A 55 0.17 16.45 18.28
C LYS A 55 0.52 17.80 17.65
N VAL A 56 0.62 17.89 16.32
CA VAL A 56 0.89 19.15 15.61
C VAL A 56 -0.18 19.36 14.52
N PRO A 57 -1.16 20.26 14.71
CA PRO A 57 -2.13 20.60 13.67
C PRO A 57 -1.46 21.50 12.62
N GLY A 58 -0.75 20.90 11.67
CA GLY A 58 -0.19 21.58 10.49
C GLY A 58 -0.78 20.99 9.20
N PRO A 59 -0.98 21.80 8.13
CA PRO A 59 -1.75 21.38 6.96
C PRO A 59 -1.00 20.28 6.22
N GLY A 60 -1.37 19.04 6.50
CA GLY A 60 -0.83 17.88 5.82
C GLY A 60 -1.27 17.88 4.38
N ARG A 61 -0.41 18.37 3.47
CA ARG A 61 -0.61 18.19 2.03
C ARG A 61 -0.85 16.70 1.72
N ARG A 62 -1.79 16.54 0.78
CA ARG A 62 -2.29 15.32 0.16
C ARG A 62 -1.13 14.60 -0.52
N GLU A 63 -0.93 13.34 -0.18
CA GLU A 63 -0.24 12.38 -1.04
C GLU A 63 -0.95 11.04 -0.85
N GLY A 64 -1.60 10.60 -1.93
CA GLY A 64 -2.06 9.24 -2.18
C GLY A 64 -2.97 8.63 -1.12
N GLY A 65 -4.29 8.71 -1.35
CA GLY A 65 -5.24 7.81 -0.67
C GLY A 65 -4.93 6.33 -0.98
N PRO A 66 -5.32 5.40 -0.09
CA PRO A 66 -5.06 3.98 -0.30
C PRO A 66 -5.77 3.47 -1.57
N PRO A 67 -5.15 2.62 -2.39
CA PRO A 67 -5.87 1.88 -3.41
C PRO A 67 -6.89 0.98 -2.71
N VAL A 68 -8.16 1.12 -3.07
CA VAL A 68 -9.25 0.26 -2.58
C VAL A 68 -9.02 -1.17 -3.07
N PRO A 69 -8.81 -2.17 -2.19
CA PRO A 69 -8.80 -3.56 -2.63
C PRO A 69 -10.24 -4.06 -2.68
N GLY A 70 -10.76 -4.33 -3.88
CA GLY A 70 -12.04 -5.05 -4.01
C GLY A 70 -13.06 -4.54 -5.03
N ALA A 71 -12.68 -3.85 -6.10
CA ALA A 71 -13.56 -3.75 -7.26
C ALA A 71 -13.37 -5.00 -8.15
N PRO A 72 -14.35 -5.90 -8.28
CA PRO A 72 -14.27 -6.92 -9.32
C PRO A 72 -14.27 -6.20 -10.67
N SER A 73 -13.24 -6.45 -11.49
CA SER A 73 -13.19 -6.05 -12.89
C SER A 73 -14.30 -6.76 -13.66
N GLY A 74 -15.51 -6.23 -13.55
CA GLY A 74 -16.67 -6.63 -14.32
C GLY A 74 -16.46 -6.24 -15.76
N ARG A 75 -16.03 -7.22 -16.57
CA ARG A 75 -16.14 -7.26 -18.03
C ARG A 75 -17.39 -6.52 -18.51
N ARG A 76 -17.23 -5.45 -19.27
CA ARG A 76 -18.33 -4.91 -20.09
C ARG A 76 -18.59 -5.95 -21.18
N ALA A 77 -19.70 -6.67 -21.06
CA ALA A 77 -20.24 -7.43 -22.18
C ALA A 77 -20.63 -6.42 -23.27
N ALA A 78 -19.97 -6.49 -24.43
CA ALA A 78 -20.51 -5.93 -25.65
C ALA A 78 -21.71 -6.80 -26.03
N GLY A 79 -22.92 -6.24 -25.94
CA GLY A 79 -24.11 -6.83 -26.54
C GLY A 79 -24.04 -6.79 -28.07
N PRO A 80 -24.90 -7.55 -28.77
CA PRO A 80 -24.89 -7.67 -30.21
C PRO A 80 -25.18 -6.35 -30.94
#